data_AF-D6TM22-F1
#
_entry.id   AF-D6TM22-F1
#
_cell.length_a   1.000
_cell.length_b   1.000
_cell.length_c   1.000
_cell.angle_alpha   90.00
_cell.angle_beta   90.00
_cell.angle_gamma   90.00
#
_symmetry.space_group_name_H-M   'P 1'
#
loop_
_entity.id
_entity.type
_entity.pdbx_description
1 polymer ?
#
loop_
_entity_poly.entity_id
_entity_poly.type
_entity_poly.pdbx_seq_one_letter_code
_entity_poly.pdbx_strand_id
1 'polypeptide(L)'
;MSSLLEQEIYSQPEVITHLLEQETEHITNVVAQLPPFDYVLIAARGSSDHAATYAKYAWPIMAGYPIALAAPSLHTLYHKAPHMRNALVVGISQSGQSPDIVAVLEEGKRQGRPTLAITNDGGSPLAAAADHVIELHAGRERSVAATKTYTAQLAVMMLFAAAWSGNPQRMTELRRLPEIMRQTLEMSAPLAQRAERYRYMDQCVVIGRGYNYATAFELGLKLKELTYVMATSYSSADFRHGPIATVDTGLPVFLVAPRDATYDDMLDLARDLKQRGAELLVISEEQEILSQATTPLALPPAVPEWLSPITAILLGQVLALHLTLAKGLDPDVPRGLQKVTRTL
;
A
#
# COMPACT_ATOMS: atom_id res chain seq x y z
N MET A 1 11.37 13.39 17.03
CA MET A 1 11.56 12.71 15.75
C MET A 1 12.95 13.05 15.23
N SER A 2 13.70 12.02 14.88
CA SER A 2 15.13 12.03 14.61
C SER A 2 15.50 12.06 13.12
N SER A 3 14.57 11.67 12.22
CA SER A 3 14.75 11.68 10.75
C SER A 3 13.56 12.29 10.02
N LEU A 4 13.72 12.61 8.73
CA LEU A 4 12.63 13.04 7.86
C LEU A 4 11.63 11.89 7.64
N LEU A 5 12.12 10.66 7.43
CA LEU A 5 11.27 9.49 7.31
C LEU A 5 10.36 9.32 8.53
N GLU A 6 10.90 9.45 9.75
CA GLU A 6 10.11 9.38 10.98
C GLU A 6 9.05 10.48 11.01
N GLN A 7 9.42 11.73 10.70
CA GLN A 7 8.45 12.84 10.64
C GLN A 7 7.32 12.56 9.65
N GLU A 8 7.63 11.99 8.50
CA GLU A 8 6.65 11.68 7.47
C GLU A 8 5.74 10.53 7.87
N ILE A 9 6.28 9.49 8.52
CA ILE A 9 5.50 8.37 9.08
C ILE A 9 4.48 8.88 10.10
N TYR A 10 4.91 9.71 11.04
CA TYR A 10 4.04 10.19 12.13
C TYR A 10 3.08 11.31 11.69
N SER A 11 3.28 11.93 10.53
CA SER A 11 2.35 12.93 9.96
C SER A 11 1.16 12.33 9.21
N GLN A 12 1.14 11.01 9.03
CA GLN A 12 0.14 10.33 8.21
C GLN A 12 -1.31 10.53 8.70
N PRO A 13 -1.63 10.46 10.01
CA PRO A 13 -2.98 10.71 10.48
C PRO A 13 -3.51 12.09 10.06
N GLU A 14 -2.69 13.15 10.19
CA GLU A 14 -3.06 14.51 9.81
C GLU A 14 -3.22 14.65 8.29
N VAL A 15 -2.35 14.01 7.51
CA VAL A 15 -2.48 13.95 6.05
C VAL A 15 -3.81 13.31 5.64
N ILE A 16 -4.19 12.19 6.26
CA ILE A 16 -5.46 11.53 5.96
C ILE A 16 -6.64 12.38 6.41
N THR A 17 -6.58 13.05 7.57
CA THR A 17 -7.63 14.00 7.99
C THR A 17 -7.84 15.07 6.91
N HIS A 18 -6.77 15.72 6.47
CA HIS A 18 -6.86 16.79 5.48
C HIS A 18 -7.37 16.27 4.12
N LEU A 19 -6.87 15.12 3.66
CA LEU A 19 -7.34 14.47 2.44
C LEU A 19 -8.84 14.18 2.48
N LEU A 20 -9.34 13.60 3.57
CA LEU A 20 -10.77 13.30 3.72
C LEU A 20 -11.61 14.58 3.70
N GLU A 21 -11.14 15.68 4.30
CA GLU A 21 -11.84 16.97 4.27
C GLU A 21 -11.92 17.57 2.86
N GLN A 22 -10.83 17.49 2.08
CA GLN A 22 -10.77 18.09 0.74
C GLN A 22 -11.43 17.23 -0.34
N GLU A 23 -11.24 15.91 -0.31
CA GLU A 23 -11.53 15.05 -1.46
C GLU A 23 -12.83 14.24 -1.33
N THR A 24 -13.48 14.18 -0.16
CA THR A 24 -14.69 13.36 0.00
C THR A 24 -15.82 13.79 -0.93
N GLU A 25 -16.16 15.08 -0.95
CA GLU A 25 -17.21 15.60 -1.82
C GLU A 25 -16.76 15.57 -3.29
N HIS A 26 -15.50 15.93 -3.55
CA HIS A 26 -14.94 15.93 -4.89
C HIS A 26 -14.99 14.54 -5.55
N ILE A 27 -14.50 13.50 -4.88
CA ILE A 27 -14.55 12.12 -5.38
C ILE A 27 -16.00 11.65 -5.57
N THR A 28 -16.92 12.03 -4.67
CA THR A 28 -18.34 11.71 -4.83
C THR A 28 -18.91 12.32 -6.12
N ASN A 29 -18.54 13.56 -6.42
CA ASN A 29 -18.94 14.25 -7.65
C ASN A 29 -18.30 13.64 -8.89
N VAL A 30 -17.02 13.28 -8.85
CA VAL A 30 -16.34 12.57 -9.94
C VAL A 30 -17.05 11.25 -10.23
N VAL A 31 -17.30 10.44 -9.20
CA VAL A 31 -18.01 9.16 -9.32
C VAL A 31 -19.37 9.33 -9.99
N ALA A 32 -20.13 10.37 -9.63
CA ALA A 32 -21.44 10.64 -10.22
C ALA A 32 -21.38 11.08 -11.70
N GLN A 33 -20.25 11.60 -12.17
CA GLN A 33 -20.05 12.11 -13.53
C GLN A 33 -19.39 11.10 -14.47
N LEU A 34 -18.80 10.02 -13.93
CA LEU A 34 -18.13 9.01 -14.74
C LEU A 34 -19.13 8.34 -15.71
N PRO A 35 -18.81 8.24 -17.01
CA PRO A 35 -19.63 7.46 -17.94
C PRO A 35 -19.54 5.97 -17.60
N PRO A 36 -20.46 5.13 -18.09
CA PRO A 36 -20.40 3.68 -17.86
C PRO A 36 -19.07 3.07 -18.34
N PHE A 37 -18.49 2.20 -17.51
CA PHE A 37 -17.30 1.42 -17.80
C PHE A 37 -17.46 -0.01 -17.24
N ASP A 38 -16.76 -0.96 -17.85
CA ASP A 38 -16.85 -2.39 -17.52
C ASP A 38 -15.72 -2.81 -16.56
N TYR A 39 -14.59 -2.11 -16.57
CA TYR A 39 -13.43 -2.40 -15.73
C TYR A 39 -12.54 -1.17 -15.57
N VAL A 40 -11.57 -1.24 -14.66
CA VAL A 40 -10.57 -0.19 -14.47
C VAL A 40 -9.18 -0.70 -14.83
N LEU A 41 -8.45 0.09 -15.61
CA LEU A 41 -7.06 -0.15 -15.97
C LEU A 41 -6.17 0.85 -15.23
N ILE A 42 -5.32 0.37 -14.32
CA ILE A 42 -4.48 1.24 -13.49
C ILE A 42 -3.02 1.18 -13.94
N ALA A 43 -2.40 2.33 -14.16
CA ALA A 43 -0.96 2.48 -14.40
C ALA A 43 -0.29 3.13 -13.18
N ALA A 44 0.75 2.46 -12.66
CA ALA A 44 1.49 2.91 -11.49
C ALA A 44 2.90 2.29 -11.46
N ARG A 45 3.74 2.73 -10.51
CA ARG A 45 5.09 2.19 -10.26
C ARG A 45 5.41 2.20 -8.77
N GLY A 46 6.23 1.24 -8.32
CA GLY A 46 6.74 1.18 -6.95
C GLY A 46 5.62 1.13 -5.91
N SER A 47 5.71 1.92 -4.84
CA SER A 47 4.67 2.01 -3.82
C SER A 47 3.28 2.35 -4.39
N SER A 48 3.19 3.14 -5.48
CA SER A 48 1.90 3.40 -6.13
C SER A 48 1.31 2.18 -6.82
N ASP A 49 2.14 1.23 -7.26
CA ASP A 49 1.68 -0.04 -7.83
C ASP A 49 1.16 -1.00 -6.74
N HIS A 50 1.71 -0.88 -5.53
CA HIS A 50 1.14 -1.56 -4.36
C HIS A 50 -0.22 -0.96 -3.96
N ALA A 51 -0.40 0.36 -4.08
CA ALA A 51 -1.71 0.99 -3.90
C ALA A 51 -2.72 0.53 -4.98
N ALA A 52 -2.27 0.37 -6.23
CA ALA A 52 -3.08 -0.22 -7.30
C ALA A 52 -3.43 -1.70 -7.02
N THR A 53 -2.52 -2.45 -6.38
CA THR A 53 -2.78 -3.81 -5.91
C THR A 53 -3.85 -3.84 -4.81
N TYR A 54 -3.92 -2.84 -3.94
CA TYR A 54 -5.03 -2.70 -2.99
C TYR A 54 -6.36 -2.46 -3.71
N ALA A 55 -6.38 -1.55 -4.70
CA ALA A 55 -7.57 -1.26 -5.51
C ALA A 55 -8.13 -2.53 -6.19
N LYS A 56 -7.23 -3.44 -6.62
CA LYS A 56 -7.57 -4.75 -7.19
C LYS A 56 -8.43 -5.63 -6.29
N TYR A 57 -8.42 -5.41 -4.97
CA TYR A 57 -9.35 -6.07 -4.05
C TYR A 57 -10.51 -5.14 -3.66
N ALA A 58 -10.23 -3.90 -3.31
CA ALA A 58 -11.23 -3.00 -2.76
C ALA A 58 -12.35 -2.65 -3.73
N TRP A 59 -12.03 -2.32 -4.97
CA TRP A 59 -13.04 -1.89 -5.94
C TRP A 59 -13.93 -3.04 -6.43
N PRO A 60 -13.43 -4.25 -6.75
CA PRO A 60 -14.31 -5.37 -7.05
C PRO A 60 -15.19 -5.76 -5.87
N ILE A 61 -14.64 -5.88 -4.65
CA ILE A 61 -15.42 -6.31 -3.48
C ILE A 61 -16.54 -5.31 -3.14
N MET A 62 -16.28 -4.01 -3.30
CA MET A 62 -17.22 -2.97 -2.87
C MET A 62 -18.14 -2.43 -3.95
N ALA A 63 -17.70 -2.46 -5.21
CA ALA A 63 -18.36 -1.81 -6.33
C ALA A 63 -18.49 -2.71 -7.57
N GLY A 64 -17.91 -3.91 -7.56
CA GLY A 64 -18.04 -4.88 -8.64
C GLY A 64 -17.18 -4.63 -9.87
N TYR A 65 -16.31 -3.61 -9.86
CA TYR A 65 -15.45 -3.29 -11.01
C TYR A 65 -14.16 -4.12 -11.02
N PRO A 66 -13.95 -5.01 -12.00
CA PRO A 66 -12.68 -5.70 -12.17
C PRO A 66 -11.53 -4.73 -12.43
N ILE A 67 -10.35 -5.06 -11.90
CA ILE A 67 -9.15 -4.22 -12.02
C ILE A 67 -8.06 -4.96 -12.76
N ALA A 68 -7.51 -4.30 -13.78
CA ALA A 68 -6.30 -4.70 -14.47
C ALA A 68 -5.18 -3.70 -14.17
N LEU A 69 -3.96 -4.20 -13.98
CA LEU A 69 -2.76 -3.37 -13.90
C LEU A 69 -2.14 -3.28 -15.29
N ALA A 70 -1.90 -2.06 -15.75
CA ALA A 70 -1.26 -1.81 -17.04
C ALA A 70 0.20 -2.22 -17.00
N ALA A 71 0.74 -2.61 -18.16
CA ALA A 71 2.17 -2.71 -18.39
C ALA A 71 2.64 -1.45 -19.16
N PRO A 72 3.18 -0.42 -18.48
CA PRO A 72 3.47 0.86 -19.13
C PRO A 72 4.46 0.75 -20.30
N SER A 73 5.35 -0.25 -20.27
CA SER A 73 6.31 -0.54 -21.36
C SER A 73 5.64 -0.84 -22.69
N LEU A 74 4.38 -1.29 -22.73
CA LEU A 74 3.62 -1.47 -23.98
C LEU A 74 3.46 -0.16 -24.75
N HIS A 75 3.50 0.97 -24.05
CA HIS A 75 3.33 2.30 -24.61
C HIS A 75 4.70 2.93 -24.94
N THR A 76 5.65 2.87 -24.01
CA THR A 76 6.94 3.57 -24.15
C THR A 76 8.03 2.80 -24.88
N LEU A 77 8.02 1.46 -24.83
CA LEU A 77 9.07 0.63 -25.45
C LEU A 77 8.57 -0.17 -26.65
N TYR A 78 7.39 -0.79 -26.51
CA TYR A 78 6.83 -1.62 -27.58
C TYR A 78 5.97 -0.82 -28.55
N HIS A 79 5.56 0.40 -28.18
CA HIS A 79 4.71 1.29 -28.97
C HIS A 79 3.46 0.59 -29.55
N LYS A 80 2.88 -0.33 -28.78
CA LYS A 80 1.74 -1.15 -29.16
C LYS A 80 0.74 -1.20 -28.01
N ALA A 81 -0.10 -0.18 -27.95
CA ALA A 81 -1.15 -0.07 -26.95
C ALA A 81 -2.22 -1.17 -27.09
N PRO A 82 -2.67 -1.78 -25.98
CA PRO A 82 -3.81 -2.69 -26.00
C PRO A 82 -5.12 -1.92 -26.23
N HIS A 83 -6.17 -2.65 -26.64
CA HIS A 83 -7.51 -2.09 -26.72
C HIS A 83 -8.10 -1.88 -25.32
N MET A 84 -8.52 -0.66 -25.00
CA MET A 84 -9.05 -0.28 -23.68
C MET A 84 -10.57 -0.10 -23.69
N ARG A 85 -11.29 -0.81 -24.57
CA ARG A 85 -12.74 -0.66 -24.73
C ARG A 85 -13.45 -0.75 -23.38
N ASN A 86 -14.33 0.20 -23.12
CA ASN A 86 -15.10 0.34 -21.88
C ASN A 86 -14.27 0.38 -20.58
N ALA A 87 -12.99 0.77 -20.64
CA ALA A 87 -12.18 0.97 -19.44
C ALA A 87 -12.36 2.39 -18.85
N LEU A 88 -12.30 2.50 -17.53
CA LEU A 88 -11.76 3.68 -16.86
C LEU A 88 -10.24 3.54 -16.78
N VAL A 89 -9.48 4.54 -17.22
CA VAL A 89 -8.00 4.50 -17.18
C VAL A 89 -7.51 5.39 -16.04
N VAL A 90 -6.80 4.81 -15.08
CA VAL A 90 -6.35 5.48 -13.86
C VAL A 90 -4.84 5.51 -13.79
N GLY A 91 -4.27 6.68 -13.50
CA GLY A 91 -2.84 6.87 -13.29
C GLY A 91 -2.58 7.21 -11.83
N ILE A 92 -1.72 6.45 -11.17
CA ILE A 92 -1.35 6.69 -9.76
C ILE A 92 0.14 7.00 -9.69
N SER A 93 0.48 8.20 -9.25
CA SER A 93 1.87 8.60 -9.07
C SER A 93 2.01 9.73 -8.06
N GLN A 94 2.88 9.54 -7.07
CA GLN A 94 3.21 10.61 -6.11
C GLN A 94 3.63 11.89 -6.82
N SER A 95 4.58 11.80 -7.77
CA SER A 95 5.13 12.97 -8.45
C SER A 95 4.35 13.39 -9.71
N GLY A 96 3.62 12.45 -10.32
CA GLY A 96 2.96 12.67 -11.61
C GLY A 96 3.93 12.90 -12.78
N GLN A 97 5.22 12.62 -12.61
CA GLN A 97 6.27 12.93 -13.59
C GLN A 97 6.69 11.73 -14.47
N SER A 98 6.16 10.52 -14.22
CA SER A 98 6.61 9.30 -14.89
C SER A 98 6.06 9.24 -16.33
N PRO A 99 6.92 9.34 -17.38
CA PRO A 99 6.44 9.42 -18.76
C PRO A 99 5.64 8.18 -19.19
N ASP A 100 5.99 7.01 -18.66
CA ASP A 100 5.34 5.75 -18.96
C ASP A 100 3.92 5.65 -18.39
N ILE A 101 3.67 6.19 -17.19
CA ILE A 101 2.31 6.30 -16.63
C ILE A 101 1.50 7.33 -17.42
N VAL A 102 2.11 8.48 -17.74
CA VAL A 102 1.48 9.54 -18.55
C VAL A 102 1.05 8.99 -19.91
N ALA A 103 1.91 8.22 -20.58
CA ALA A 103 1.62 7.62 -21.88
C ALA A 103 0.43 6.65 -21.86
N VAL A 104 0.18 5.95 -20.74
CA VAL A 104 -1.01 5.10 -20.60
C VAL A 104 -2.28 5.95 -20.54
N LEU A 105 -2.26 7.07 -19.82
CA LEU A 105 -3.42 7.96 -19.70
C LEU A 105 -3.71 8.69 -21.01
N GLU A 106 -2.67 9.23 -21.66
CA GLU A 106 -2.80 9.86 -22.97
C GLU A 106 -3.38 8.89 -24.00
N GLU A 107 -2.97 7.62 -23.96
CA GLU A 107 -3.51 6.58 -24.83
C GLU A 107 -4.98 6.25 -24.49
N GLY A 108 -5.35 6.17 -23.21
CA GLY A 108 -6.73 6.03 -22.78
C GLY A 108 -7.61 7.15 -23.34
N LYS A 109 -7.15 8.39 -23.19
CA LYS A 109 -7.81 9.60 -23.72
C LYS A 109 -7.91 9.57 -25.25
N ARG A 110 -6.84 9.15 -25.95
CA ARG A 110 -6.82 8.97 -27.41
C ARG A 110 -7.83 7.92 -27.88
N GLN A 111 -8.06 6.87 -27.10
CA GLN A 111 -9.10 5.86 -27.34
C GLN A 111 -10.50 6.31 -26.85
N GLY A 112 -10.65 7.57 -26.43
CA GLY A 112 -11.91 8.15 -25.95
C GLY A 112 -12.44 7.45 -24.69
N ARG A 113 -11.55 7.03 -23.79
CA ARG A 113 -11.87 6.44 -22.48
C ARG A 113 -11.80 7.54 -21.41
N PRO A 114 -12.65 7.51 -20.37
CA PRO A 114 -12.50 8.41 -19.23
C PRO A 114 -11.16 8.15 -18.53
N THR A 115 -10.50 9.24 -18.11
CA THR A 115 -9.18 9.18 -17.49
C THR A 115 -9.16 9.89 -16.13
N LEU A 116 -8.46 9.27 -15.17
CA LEU A 116 -8.36 9.75 -13.78
C LEU A 116 -6.90 9.75 -13.35
N ALA A 117 -6.39 10.89 -12.88
CA ALA A 117 -5.08 11.00 -12.26
C ALA A 117 -5.21 11.10 -10.74
N ILE A 118 -4.38 10.35 -10.02
CA ILE A 118 -4.25 10.39 -8.56
C ILE A 118 -2.81 10.72 -8.24
N THR A 119 -2.57 11.94 -7.75
CA THR A 119 -1.23 12.47 -7.62
C THR A 119 -1.08 13.47 -6.48
N ASN A 120 0.14 13.67 -5.99
CA ASN A 120 0.41 14.69 -4.98
C ASN A 120 0.84 16.03 -5.60
N ASP A 121 0.83 16.14 -6.92
CA ASP A 121 1.16 17.35 -7.67
C ASP A 121 0.11 17.59 -8.76
N GLY A 122 -0.91 18.40 -8.44
CA GLY A 122 -1.97 18.78 -9.39
C GLY A 122 -1.48 19.55 -10.62
N GLY A 123 -0.25 20.08 -10.60
CA GLY A 123 0.39 20.71 -11.75
C GLY A 123 1.22 19.78 -12.63
N SER A 124 1.23 18.48 -12.34
CA SER A 124 2.08 17.50 -13.00
C SER A 124 1.61 17.13 -14.42
N PRO A 125 2.51 16.58 -15.28
CA PRO A 125 2.13 16.03 -16.58
C PRO A 125 1.01 14.97 -16.49
N LEU A 126 1.01 14.15 -15.43
CA LEU A 126 -0.05 13.17 -15.21
C LEU A 126 -1.41 13.83 -14.98
N ALA A 127 -1.46 14.88 -14.16
CA ALA A 127 -2.68 15.63 -13.92
C ALA A 127 -3.19 16.28 -15.22
N ALA A 128 -2.29 16.87 -16.02
CA ALA A 128 -2.64 17.49 -17.29
C ALA A 128 -3.18 16.48 -18.34
N ALA A 129 -2.79 15.21 -18.26
CA ALA A 129 -3.26 14.17 -19.19
C ALA A 129 -4.65 13.63 -18.85
N ALA A 130 -5.16 13.85 -17.63
CA ALA A 130 -6.41 13.27 -17.16
C ALA A 130 -7.65 14.14 -17.40
N ASP A 131 -8.83 13.54 -17.37
CA ASP A 131 -10.12 14.25 -17.37
C ASP A 131 -10.55 14.64 -15.95
N HIS A 132 -10.19 13.80 -14.96
CA HIS A 132 -10.38 14.05 -13.53
C HIS A 132 -9.05 13.94 -12.80
N VAL A 133 -8.80 14.82 -11.83
CA VAL A 133 -7.58 14.83 -11.02
C VAL A 133 -7.96 14.80 -9.55
N ILE A 134 -7.40 13.87 -8.79
CA ILE A 134 -7.56 13.77 -7.34
C ILE A 134 -6.20 14.01 -6.70
N GLU A 135 -6.13 15.06 -5.88
CA GLU A 135 -4.90 15.40 -5.18
C GLU A 135 -4.77 14.63 -3.86
N LEU A 136 -3.55 14.20 -3.55
CA LEU A 136 -3.27 13.43 -2.33
C LEU A 136 -3.15 14.31 -1.08
N HIS A 137 -2.97 15.63 -1.23
CA HIS A 137 -2.84 16.58 -0.13
C HIS A 137 -1.83 16.19 0.96
N ALA A 138 -0.82 15.36 0.64
CA ALA A 138 0.16 14.86 1.62
C ALA A 138 1.30 15.85 1.92
N GLY A 139 1.20 17.06 1.36
CA GLY A 139 2.27 18.03 1.33
C GLY A 139 3.53 17.49 0.64
N ARG A 140 4.66 18.16 0.81
CA ARG A 140 5.93 17.69 0.25
C ARG A 140 6.41 16.47 1.03
N GLU A 141 6.54 15.34 0.36
CA GLU A 141 7.34 14.21 0.85
C GLU A 141 8.81 14.47 0.47
N ARG A 142 9.74 14.20 1.37
CA ARG A 142 11.17 14.48 1.28
C ARG A 142 11.99 13.21 1.45
N SER A 143 11.53 12.26 2.26
CA SER A 143 12.14 10.94 2.29
C SER A 143 12.09 10.31 0.90
N VAL A 144 13.11 9.52 0.57
CA VAL A 144 13.16 8.77 -0.67
C VAL A 144 12.13 7.62 -0.63
N ALA A 145 12.02 6.94 0.51
CA ALA A 145 11.03 5.90 0.70
C ALA A 145 9.66 6.53 0.96
N ALA A 146 8.70 6.28 0.07
CA ALA A 146 7.33 6.76 0.22
C ALA A 146 6.68 6.21 1.50
N THR A 147 5.93 7.08 2.20
CA THR A 147 5.18 6.74 3.42
C THR A 147 3.78 7.38 3.36
N LYS A 148 3.66 8.66 3.68
CA LYS A 148 2.40 9.41 3.69
C LYS A 148 1.72 9.50 2.34
N THR A 149 2.48 9.48 1.25
CA THR A 149 1.88 9.49 -0.08
C THR A 149 1.29 8.13 -0.45
N TYR A 150 1.83 7.02 0.07
CA TYR A 150 1.26 5.68 -0.09
C TYR A 150 -0.05 5.54 0.68
N THR A 151 -0.09 5.91 1.96
CA THR A 151 -1.33 5.82 2.75
C THR A 151 -2.40 6.79 2.26
N ALA A 152 -2.02 7.98 1.77
CA ALA A 152 -2.94 8.88 1.08
C ALA A 152 -3.54 8.24 -0.18
N GLN A 153 -2.74 7.53 -0.99
CA GLN A 153 -3.25 6.80 -2.16
C GLN A 153 -4.27 5.72 -1.75
N LEU A 154 -3.97 4.94 -0.70
CA LEU A 154 -4.93 3.96 -0.16
C LEU A 154 -6.23 4.63 0.31
N ALA A 155 -6.15 5.79 0.98
CA ALA A 155 -7.33 6.53 1.43
C ALA A 155 -8.18 7.05 0.25
N VAL A 156 -7.56 7.49 -0.84
CA VAL A 156 -8.28 7.82 -2.09
C VAL A 156 -8.97 6.58 -2.66
N MET A 157 -8.29 5.43 -2.71
CA MET A 157 -8.90 4.18 -3.21
C MET A 157 -10.12 3.80 -2.35
N MET A 158 -10.03 3.98 -1.04
CA MET A 158 -11.10 3.77 -0.07
C MET A 158 -12.27 4.74 -0.26
N LEU A 159 -12.01 6.03 -0.54
CA LEU A 159 -13.05 7.02 -0.85
C LEU A 159 -13.82 6.64 -2.11
N PHE A 160 -13.12 6.24 -3.18
CA PHE A 160 -13.77 5.74 -4.40
C PHE A 160 -14.62 4.50 -4.11
N ALA A 161 -14.09 3.53 -3.36
CA ALA A 161 -14.81 2.31 -3.00
C ALA A 161 -16.08 2.61 -2.18
N ALA A 162 -15.98 3.52 -1.21
CA ALA A 162 -17.11 3.98 -0.40
C ALA A 162 -18.15 4.72 -1.26
N ALA A 163 -17.73 5.65 -2.12
CA ALA A 163 -18.60 6.41 -3.01
C ALA A 163 -19.36 5.50 -3.98
N TRP A 164 -18.67 4.60 -4.68
CA TRP A 164 -19.33 3.68 -5.61
C TRP A 164 -20.30 2.71 -4.94
N SER A 165 -20.04 2.35 -3.69
CA SER A 165 -20.92 1.42 -2.99
C SER A 165 -22.28 1.98 -2.58
N GLY A 166 -22.40 3.31 -2.50
CA GLY A 166 -23.61 3.97 -1.99
C GLY A 166 -23.93 3.67 -0.51
N ASN A 167 -23.01 3.04 0.24
CA ASN A 167 -23.24 2.70 1.65
C ASN A 167 -22.69 3.81 2.58
N PRO A 168 -23.57 4.60 3.24
CA PRO A 168 -23.13 5.72 4.09
C PRO A 168 -22.34 5.28 5.33
N GLN A 169 -22.48 4.01 5.76
CA GLN A 169 -21.70 3.47 6.88
C GLN A 169 -20.20 3.45 6.56
N ARG A 170 -19.81 3.12 5.32
CA ARG A 170 -18.40 3.07 4.91
C ARG A 170 -17.74 4.44 4.99
N MET A 171 -18.46 5.49 4.63
CA MET A 171 -17.96 6.86 4.78
C MET A 171 -17.79 7.23 6.26
N THR A 172 -18.68 6.74 7.13
CA THR A 172 -18.57 6.96 8.58
C THR A 172 -17.37 6.21 9.18
N GLU A 173 -17.13 4.98 8.75
CA GLU A 173 -15.95 4.19 9.13
C GLU A 173 -14.66 4.88 8.69
N LEU A 174 -14.60 5.36 7.44
CA LEU A 174 -13.42 6.02 6.90
C LEU A 174 -13.07 7.31 7.64
N ARG A 175 -14.08 8.09 8.09
CA ARG A 175 -13.86 9.29 8.91
C ARG A 175 -13.19 8.99 10.26
N ARG A 176 -13.29 7.76 10.77
CA ARG A 176 -12.63 7.33 12.02
C ARG A 176 -11.18 6.89 11.79
N LEU A 177 -10.77 6.71 10.53
CA LEU A 177 -9.44 6.18 10.18
C LEU A 177 -8.29 7.00 10.78
N PRO A 178 -8.26 8.35 10.73
CA PRO A 178 -7.15 9.11 11.32
C PRO A 178 -6.93 8.81 12.80
N GLU A 179 -8.01 8.64 13.57
CA GLU A 179 -7.92 8.33 15.00
C GLU A 179 -7.38 6.92 15.23
N ILE A 180 -7.82 5.94 14.44
CA ILE A 180 -7.29 4.57 14.48
C ILE A 180 -5.80 4.56 14.11
N MET A 181 -5.37 5.40 13.16
CA MET A 181 -3.96 5.53 12.78
C MET A 181 -3.11 6.09 13.94
N ARG A 182 -3.60 7.09 14.68
CA ARG A 182 -2.91 7.61 15.88
C ARG A 182 -2.74 6.52 16.93
N GLN A 183 -3.80 5.79 17.25
CA GLN A 183 -3.75 4.66 18.19
C GLN A 183 -2.75 3.59 17.73
N THR A 184 -2.71 3.30 16.43
CA THR A 184 -1.74 2.35 15.85
C THR A 184 -0.30 2.83 16.05
N LEU A 185 -0.03 4.12 15.83
CA LEU A 185 1.30 4.72 16.05
C LEU A 185 1.69 4.74 17.53
N GLU A 186 0.75 4.96 18.45
CA GLU A 186 1.01 4.86 19.89
C GLU A 186 1.38 3.43 20.29
N MET A 187 0.66 2.43 19.78
CA MET A 187 0.94 1.00 20.00
C MET A 187 2.27 0.54 19.38
N SER A 188 2.84 1.33 18.47
CA SER A 188 4.12 1.03 17.81
C SER A 188 5.35 1.32 18.68
N ALA A 189 5.20 2.00 19.82
CA ALA A 189 6.32 2.42 20.68
C ALA A 189 7.32 1.29 21.06
N PRO A 190 6.90 0.04 21.34
CA PRO A 190 7.83 -1.05 21.64
C PRO A 190 8.66 -1.53 20.45
N LEU A 191 8.34 -1.13 19.21
CA LEU A 191 8.99 -1.64 18.00
C LEU A 191 10.46 -1.25 17.91
N ALA A 192 10.85 -0.11 18.49
CA ALA A 192 12.25 0.31 18.55
C ALA A 192 13.14 -0.76 19.21
N GLN A 193 12.72 -1.29 20.36
CA GLN A 193 13.45 -2.34 21.07
C GLN A 193 13.37 -3.68 20.34
N ARG A 194 12.20 -4.01 19.76
CA ARG A 194 11.97 -5.28 19.06
C ARG A 194 12.79 -5.39 17.76
N ALA A 195 13.04 -4.27 17.09
CA ALA A 195 13.81 -4.23 15.85
C ALA A 195 15.27 -4.69 16.03
N GLU A 196 15.89 -4.47 17.19
CA GLU A 196 17.28 -4.88 17.47
C GLU A 196 17.50 -6.38 17.29
N ARG A 197 16.48 -7.22 17.58
CA ARG A 197 16.55 -8.68 17.36
C ARG A 197 16.88 -9.03 15.90
N TYR A 198 16.43 -8.20 14.96
CA TYR A 198 16.52 -8.45 13.52
C TYR A 198 17.66 -7.67 12.86
N ARG A 199 18.55 -7.04 13.63
CA ARG A 199 19.69 -6.25 13.13
C ARG A 199 20.55 -7.01 12.10
N TYR A 200 20.73 -8.31 12.30
CA TYR A 200 21.54 -9.17 11.42
C TYR A 200 20.72 -9.96 10.38
N MET A 201 19.42 -9.66 10.24
CA MET A 201 18.61 -10.22 9.17
C MET A 201 19.10 -9.70 7.82
N ASP A 202 19.30 -10.60 6.87
CA ASP A 202 19.68 -10.28 5.49
C ASP A 202 18.62 -10.71 4.45
N GLN A 203 17.70 -11.60 4.85
CA GLN A 203 16.59 -12.05 4.03
C GLN A 203 15.33 -12.23 4.88
N CYS A 204 14.16 -12.02 4.29
CA CYS A 204 12.89 -12.33 4.92
C CYS A 204 11.79 -12.59 3.91
N VAL A 205 10.68 -13.13 4.41
CA VAL A 205 9.45 -13.30 3.66
C VAL A 205 8.36 -12.40 4.25
N VAL A 206 7.59 -11.75 3.39
CA VAL A 206 6.41 -10.96 3.81
C VAL A 206 5.16 -11.52 3.17
N ILE A 207 4.17 -11.89 3.98
CA ILE A 207 2.98 -12.60 3.52
C ILE A 207 1.72 -11.81 3.91
N GLY A 208 0.82 -11.67 2.96
CA GLY A 208 -0.53 -11.13 3.16
C GLY A 208 -1.51 -11.81 2.22
N ARG A 209 -2.81 -11.55 2.40
CA ARG A 209 -3.86 -12.05 1.50
C ARG A 209 -5.00 -11.02 1.44
N GLY A 210 -5.81 -11.11 0.38
CA GLY A 210 -6.92 -10.18 0.19
C GLY A 210 -6.44 -8.72 0.15
N TYR A 211 -7.13 -7.85 0.87
CA TYR A 211 -6.75 -6.44 1.02
C TYR A 211 -5.29 -6.24 1.45
N ASN A 212 -4.80 -7.10 2.34
CA ASN A 212 -3.46 -7.00 2.92
C ASN A 212 -2.35 -7.60 2.03
N TYR A 213 -2.69 -8.10 0.84
CA TYR A 213 -1.66 -8.48 -0.14
C TYR A 213 -0.84 -7.26 -0.59
N ALA A 214 -1.50 -6.09 -0.73
CA ALA A 214 -0.82 -4.82 -0.97
C ALA A 214 0.14 -4.45 0.18
N THR A 215 -0.28 -4.64 1.44
CA THR A 215 0.56 -4.40 2.63
C THR A 215 1.81 -5.28 2.61
N ALA A 216 1.70 -6.54 2.20
CA ALA A 216 2.84 -7.44 2.12
C ALA A 216 3.88 -6.98 1.09
N PHE A 217 3.43 -6.49 -0.07
CA PHE A 217 4.33 -5.89 -1.06
C PHE A 217 4.97 -4.60 -0.57
N GLU A 218 4.19 -3.68 0.02
CA GLU A 218 4.71 -2.40 0.48
C GLU A 218 5.70 -2.57 1.63
N LEU A 219 5.39 -3.38 2.63
CA LEU A 219 6.33 -3.69 3.70
C LEU A 219 7.60 -4.35 3.15
N GLY A 220 7.45 -5.31 2.24
CA GLY A 220 8.59 -5.93 1.57
C GLY A 220 9.44 -4.92 0.78
N LEU A 221 8.85 -3.86 0.22
CA LEU A 221 9.59 -2.79 -0.44
C LEU A 221 10.27 -1.87 0.57
N LYS A 222 9.60 -1.44 1.65
CA LYS A 222 10.21 -0.62 2.70
C LYS A 222 11.42 -1.30 3.33
N LEU A 223 11.34 -2.61 3.56
CA LEU A 223 12.48 -3.39 4.05
C LEU A 223 13.64 -3.37 3.06
N LYS A 224 13.41 -3.56 1.75
CA LYS A 224 14.47 -3.46 0.74
C LYS A 224 15.11 -2.06 0.69
N GLU A 225 14.28 -1.03 0.60
CA GLU A 225 14.73 0.36 0.39
C GLU A 225 15.51 0.89 1.59
N LEU A 226 15.06 0.58 2.80
CA LEU A 226 15.60 1.18 4.02
C LEU A 226 16.69 0.30 4.67
N THR A 227 16.52 -1.03 4.62
CA THR A 227 17.37 -1.96 5.39
C THR A 227 18.31 -2.81 4.53
N TYR A 228 18.13 -2.77 3.20
CA TYR A 228 18.83 -3.61 2.21
C TYR A 228 18.62 -5.12 2.40
N VAL A 229 17.59 -5.51 3.16
CA VAL A 229 17.19 -6.90 3.32
C VAL A 229 16.52 -7.40 2.05
N MET A 230 16.90 -8.61 1.63
CA MET A 230 16.24 -9.35 0.56
C MET A 230 14.87 -9.84 1.03
N ALA A 231 13.89 -8.94 0.99
CA ALA A 231 12.51 -9.23 1.37
C ALA A 231 11.70 -9.74 0.18
N THR A 232 11.14 -10.95 0.24
CA THR A 232 10.27 -11.47 -0.83
C THR A 232 8.82 -11.49 -0.37
N SER A 233 7.93 -10.87 -1.14
CA SER A 233 6.51 -10.77 -0.79
C SER A 233 5.67 -11.82 -1.52
N TYR A 234 4.76 -12.48 -0.80
CA TYR A 234 3.87 -13.50 -1.36
C TYR A 234 2.43 -13.34 -0.89
N SER A 235 1.50 -13.81 -1.72
CA SER A 235 0.18 -14.18 -1.24
C SER A 235 0.32 -15.43 -0.37
N SER A 236 -0.45 -15.57 0.70
CA SER A 236 -0.39 -16.81 1.52
C SER A 236 -0.75 -18.06 0.71
N ALA A 237 -1.61 -17.93 -0.31
CA ALA A 237 -1.92 -19.02 -1.24
C ALA A 237 -0.69 -19.43 -2.05
N ASP A 238 -0.08 -18.49 -2.79
CA ASP A 238 1.09 -18.77 -3.62
C ASP A 238 2.30 -19.24 -2.81
N PHE A 239 2.45 -18.74 -1.58
CA PHE A 239 3.53 -19.15 -0.69
C PHE A 239 3.49 -20.65 -0.39
N ARG A 240 2.29 -21.23 -0.22
CA ARG A 240 2.12 -22.66 0.01
C ARG A 240 2.42 -23.52 -1.23
N HIS A 241 2.44 -22.92 -2.42
CA HIS A 241 2.64 -23.62 -3.69
C HIS A 241 4.12 -23.69 -4.14
N GLY A 242 5.05 -23.75 -3.19
CA GLY A 242 6.48 -23.92 -3.46
C GLY A 242 7.39 -23.13 -2.51
N PRO A 243 7.21 -21.80 -2.39
CA PRO A 243 8.08 -20.96 -1.56
C PRO A 243 8.18 -21.39 -0.10
N ILE A 244 7.14 -21.99 0.48
CA ILE A 244 7.15 -22.52 1.85
C ILE A 244 8.27 -23.54 2.11
N ALA A 245 8.79 -24.20 1.06
CA ALA A 245 9.92 -25.11 1.17
C ALA A 245 11.24 -24.42 1.55
N THR A 246 11.34 -23.09 1.40
CA THR A 246 12.54 -22.32 1.80
C THR A 246 12.52 -21.95 3.28
N VAL A 247 11.44 -22.26 4.00
CA VAL A 247 11.33 -21.94 5.43
C VAL A 247 12.19 -22.91 6.23
N ASP A 248 13.12 -22.34 6.99
CA ASP A 248 13.97 -23.04 7.94
C ASP A 248 14.07 -22.24 9.24
N THR A 249 14.67 -22.87 10.26
CA THR A 249 14.86 -22.31 11.59
C THR A 249 15.55 -20.95 11.51
N GLY A 250 14.92 -19.93 12.09
CA GLY A 250 15.48 -18.58 12.14
C GLY A 250 15.12 -17.69 10.96
N LEU A 251 14.48 -18.19 9.89
CA LEU A 251 14.04 -17.34 8.78
C LEU A 251 12.95 -16.37 9.28
N PRO A 252 13.15 -15.04 9.16
CA PRO A 252 12.12 -14.08 9.54
C PRO A 252 10.97 -14.08 8.54
N VAL A 253 9.75 -14.29 9.04
CA VAL A 253 8.53 -14.26 8.24
C VAL A 253 7.54 -13.27 8.86
N PHE A 254 7.21 -12.25 8.07
CA PHE A 254 6.21 -11.25 8.40
C PHE A 254 4.83 -11.75 7.92
N LEU A 255 3.88 -11.91 8.82
CA LEU A 255 2.50 -12.24 8.51
C LEU A 255 1.60 -11.02 8.78
N VAL A 256 0.95 -10.52 7.73
CA VAL A 256 -0.09 -9.48 7.86
C VAL A 256 -1.43 -10.17 7.91
N ALA A 257 -1.97 -10.33 9.12
CA ALA A 257 -3.17 -11.11 9.39
C ALA A 257 -4.16 -10.41 10.33
N PRO A 258 -4.72 -9.25 9.94
CA PRO A 258 -5.88 -8.68 10.62
C PRO A 258 -7.09 -9.61 10.55
N ARG A 259 -8.14 -9.34 11.33
CA ARG A 259 -9.39 -10.11 11.23
C ARG A 259 -10.11 -9.78 9.93
N ASP A 260 -10.06 -10.70 8.98
CA ASP A 260 -10.75 -10.63 7.70
C ASP A 260 -11.20 -12.02 7.21
N ALA A 261 -11.77 -12.11 6.00
CA ALA A 261 -12.18 -13.36 5.37
C ALA A 261 -11.04 -14.41 5.20
N THR A 262 -9.78 -14.01 5.39
CA THR A 262 -8.58 -14.84 5.22
C THR A 262 -7.95 -15.26 6.55
N TYR A 263 -8.49 -14.80 7.68
CA TYR A 263 -7.88 -14.97 9.01
C TYR A 263 -7.59 -16.43 9.36
N ASP A 264 -8.56 -17.34 9.16
CA ASP A 264 -8.38 -18.76 9.53
C ASP A 264 -7.23 -19.40 8.73
N ASP A 265 -7.16 -19.13 7.42
CA ASP A 265 -6.06 -19.58 6.56
C ASP A 265 -4.69 -19.02 7.00
N MET A 266 -4.66 -17.75 7.43
CA MET A 266 -3.46 -17.08 7.92
C MET A 266 -3.01 -17.62 9.28
N LEU A 267 -3.95 -17.94 10.17
CA LEU A 267 -3.68 -18.54 11.47
C LEU A 267 -3.11 -19.96 11.32
N ASP A 268 -3.67 -20.76 10.42
CA ASP A 268 -3.13 -22.08 10.12
C ASP A 268 -1.75 -22.01 9.47
N LEU A 269 -1.49 -20.98 8.64
CA LEU A 269 -0.15 -20.71 8.15
C LEU A 269 0.82 -20.32 9.27
N ALA A 270 0.40 -19.48 10.21
CA ALA A 270 1.24 -19.10 11.35
C ALA A 270 1.63 -20.32 12.21
N ARG A 271 0.69 -21.24 12.46
CA ARG A 271 0.95 -22.49 13.20
C ARG A 271 1.97 -23.38 12.48
N ASP A 272 1.79 -23.58 11.17
CA ASP A 272 2.70 -24.37 10.32
C ASP A 272 4.12 -23.76 10.29
N LEU A 273 4.23 -22.45 10.09
CA LEU A 273 5.52 -21.77 10.06
C LEU A 273 6.25 -21.81 11.41
N LYS A 274 5.52 -21.68 12.52
CA LYS A 274 6.07 -21.82 13.86
C LYS A 274 6.63 -23.23 14.09
N GLN A 275 5.92 -24.26 13.63
CA GLN A 275 6.40 -25.65 13.71
C GLN A 275 7.68 -25.87 12.88
N ARG A 276 7.85 -25.13 11.78
CA ARG A 276 9.06 -25.13 10.94
C ARG A 276 10.21 -24.29 11.50
N GLY A 277 10.03 -23.64 12.66
CA GLY A 277 11.07 -22.84 13.31
C GLY A 277 11.25 -21.43 12.74
N ALA A 278 10.30 -20.92 11.95
CA ALA A 278 10.35 -19.56 11.44
C ALA A 278 10.34 -18.53 12.59
N GLU A 279 11.08 -17.44 12.43
CA GLU A 279 11.00 -16.26 13.31
C GLU A 279 9.80 -15.41 12.89
N LEU A 280 8.65 -15.63 13.55
CA LEU A 280 7.40 -15.01 13.14
C LEU A 280 7.24 -13.58 13.67
N LEU A 281 7.04 -12.64 12.76
CA LEU A 281 6.55 -11.29 13.06
C LEU A 281 5.10 -11.19 12.58
N VAL A 282 4.14 -11.04 13.50
CA VAL A 282 2.71 -11.08 13.14
C VAL A 282 2.07 -9.73 13.41
N ILE A 283 1.48 -9.14 12.38
CA ILE A 283 0.66 -7.92 12.45
C ILE A 283 -0.82 -8.34 12.52
N SER A 284 -1.46 -8.11 13.66
CA SER A 284 -2.87 -8.47 13.91
C SER A 284 -3.40 -7.79 15.17
N GLU A 285 -4.71 -7.68 15.30
CA GLU A 285 -5.44 -7.36 16.53
C GLU A 285 -5.84 -8.61 17.34
N GLU A 286 -5.74 -9.81 16.74
CA GLU A 286 -6.23 -11.05 17.33
C GLU A 286 -5.19 -11.76 18.19
N GLN A 287 -5.50 -11.94 19.47
CA GLN A 287 -4.56 -12.54 20.43
C GLN A 287 -4.17 -13.97 20.07
N GLU A 288 -5.06 -14.72 19.43
CA GLU A 288 -4.81 -16.11 19.04
C GLU A 288 -3.63 -16.24 18.07
N ILE A 289 -3.62 -15.45 16.98
CA ILE A 289 -2.51 -15.48 16.03
C ILE A 289 -1.27 -14.77 16.57
N LEU A 290 -1.43 -13.70 17.37
CA LEU A 290 -0.30 -13.02 18.02
C LEU A 290 0.47 -13.95 18.96
N SER A 291 -0.20 -14.92 19.60
CA SER A 291 0.45 -15.95 20.43
C SER A 291 1.34 -16.93 19.65
N GLN A 292 1.21 -16.96 18.31
CA GLN A 292 2.10 -17.73 17.44
C GLN A 292 3.39 -16.96 17.11
N ALA A 293 3.41 -15.64 17.30
CA ALA A 293 4.52 -14.78 16.90
C ALA A 293 5.71 -14.86 17.86
N THR A 294 6.92 -14.82 17.32
CA THR A 294 8.13 -14.48 18.10
C THR A 294 8.14 -12.98 18.42
N THR A 295 7.64 -12.16 17.50
CA THR A 295 7.47 -10.72 17.69
C THR A 295 6.06 -10.30 17.27
N PRO A 296 5.12 -10.12 18.23
CA PRO A 296 3.78 -9.64 17.91
C PRO A 296 3.80 -8.13 17.59
N LEU A 297 3.01 -7.70 16.62
CA LEU A 297 2.75 -6.30 16.24
C LEU A 297 1.25 -6.07 16.34
N ALA A 298 0.80 -5.65 17.52
CA ALA A 298 -0.62 -5.53 17.83
C ALA A 298 -1.24 -4.31 17.13
N LEU A 299 -2.39 -4.53 16.48
CA LEU A 299 -3.25 -3.48 15.93
C LEU A 299 -4.36 -3.10 16.93
N PRO A 300 -4.94 -1.89 16.83
CA PRO A 300 -6.17 -1.56 17.53
C PRO A 300 -7.30 -2.54 17.15
N PRO A 301 -8.18 -2.90 18.09
CA PRO A 301 -9.30 -3.79 17.79
C PRO A 301 -10.38 -3.11 16.93
N ALA A 302 -11.25 -3.91 16.31
CA ALA A 302 -12.45 -3.46 15.60
C ALA A 302 -12.20 -2.48 14.43
N VAL A 303 -11.07 -2.66 13.73
CA VAL A 303 -10.81 -1.98 12.45
C VAL A 303 -11.54 -2.76 11.34
N PRO A 304 -12.41 -2.12 10.55
CA PRO A 304 -13.02 -2.78 9.39
C PRO A 304 -11.95 -3.36 8.45
N GLU A 305 -12.14 -4.59 7.99
CA GLU A 305 -11.12 -5.33 7.21
C GLU A 305 -10.58 -4.52 6.01
N TRP A 306 -11.44 -3.75 5.36
CA TRP A 306 -11.09 -2.96 4.18
C TRP A 306 -10.21 -1.73 4.48
N LEU A 307 -10.18 -1.28 5.73
CA LEU A 307 -9.31 -0.21 6.23
C LEU A 307 -7.99 -0.74 6.82
N SER A 308 -7.93 -2.03 7.11
CA SER A 308 -6.78 -2.67 7.75
C SER A 308 -5.43 -2.49 7.02
N PRO A 309 -5.35 -2.34 5.67
CA PRO A 309 -4.05 -2.13 5.02
C PRO A 309 -3.33 -0.84 5.46
N ILE A 310 -4.07 0.24 5.74
CA ILE A 310 -3.48 1.50 6.22
C ILE A 310 -2.94 1.34 7.65
N THR A 311 -3.68 0.66 8.54
CA THR A 311 -3.21 0.48 9.92
C THR A 311 -2.06 -0.51 9.98
N ALA A 312 -2.13 -1.61 9.23
CA ALA A 312 -1.07 -2.61 9.16
C ALA A 312 0.24 -2.04 8.61
N ILE A 313 0.20 -1.23 7.55
CA ILE A 313 1.43 -0.69 6.97
C ILE A 313 2.13 0.32 7.90
N LEU A 314 1.40 1.04 8.76
CA LEU A 314 2.02 1.95 9.74
C LEU A 314 3.00 1.22 10.65
N LEU A 315 2.59 0.07 11.21
CA LEU A 315 3.48 -0.74 12.04
C LEU A 315 4.68 -1.26 11.24
N GLY A 316 4.45 -1.66 9.98
CA GLY A 316 5.50 -2.07 9.07
C GLY A 316 6.53 -0.98 8.78
N GLN A 317 6.08 0.26 8.53
CA GLN A 317 6.94 1.43 8.29
C GLN A 317 7.76 1.80 9.54
N VAL A 318 7.12 1.85 10.72
CA VAL A 318 7.80 2.13 11.99
C VAL A 318 8.86 1.06 12.29
N LEU A 319 8.53 -0.21 12.07
CA LEU A 319 9.50 -1.28 12.24
C LEU A 319 10.67 -1.17 11.25
N ALA A 320 10.40 -0.89 9.96
CA ALA A 320 11.44 -0.72 8.96
C ALA A 320 12.37 0.46 9.30
N LEU A 321 11.83 1.58 9.78
CA LEU A 321 12.60 2.70 10.33
C LEU A 321 13.53 2.24 11.46
N HIS A 322 12.98 1.56 12.48
CA HIS A 322 13.79 1.14 13.62
C HIS A 322 14.81 0.06 13.27
N LEU A 323 14.50 -0.84 12.34
CA LEU A 323 15.45 -1.83 11.85
C LEU A 323 16.60 -1.17 11.06
N THR A 324 16.31 -0.11 10.31
CA THR A 324 17.31 0.71 9.61
C THR A 324 18.30 1.31 10.60
N LEU A 325 17.78 1.92 11.67
CA LEU A 325 18.59 2.48 12.75
C LEU A 325 19.39 1.41 13.49
N ALA A 326 18.77 0.27 13.82
CA ALA A 326 19.44 -0.86 14.45
C ALA A 326 20.58 -1.37 13.57
N LYS A 327 20.42 -1.43 12.24
CA LYS A 327 21.49 -1.77 11.29
C LYS A 327 22.59 -0.70 11.15
N GLY A 328 22.47 0.46 11.79
CA GLY A 328 23.40 1.58 11.67
C GLY A 328 23.33 2.28 10.31
N LEU A 329 22.17 2.22 9.66
CA LEU A 329 21.90 2.85 8.37
C LEU A 329 21.18 4.20 8.57
N ASP A 330 21.30 5.08 7.57
CA ASP A 330 20.60 6.37 7.54
C ASP A 330 19.25 6.21 6.81
N PRO A 331 18.09 6.39 7.48
CA PRO A 331 16.78 6.26 6.86
C PRO A 331 16.46 7.36 5.83
N ASP A 332 17.15 8.50 5.86
CA ASP A 332 16.89 9.62 4.95
C ASP A 332 17.76 9.56 3.68
N VAL A 333 18.81 8.72 3.67
CA VAL A 333 19.77 8.59 2.56
C VAL A 333 19.99 7.12 2.17
N PRO A 334 18.95 6.43 1.64
CA PRO A 334 19.12 5.07 1.15
C PRO A 334 20.01 5.05 -0.10
N ARG A 335 20.98 4.13 -0.13
CA ARG A 335 22.00 4.03 -1.18
C ARG A 335 21.37 3.65 -2.51
N GLY A 336 21.74 4.36 -3.57
CA GLY A 336 21.35 4.01 -4.95
C GLY A 336 19.91 4.33 -5.33
N LEU A 337 19.14 4.99 -4.46
CA LEU A 337 17.75 5.38 -4.73
C LEU A 337 17.63 6.89 -4.95
N GLN A 338 16.74 7.27 -5.87
CA GLN A 338 16.34 8.66 -6.10
C GLN A 338 14.85 8.79 -5.83
N LYS A 339 14.44 9.92 -5.22
CA LYS A 339 13.03 10.16 -4.86
C LYS A 339 12.07 10.10 -6.05
N VAL A 340 12.50 10.58 -7.22
CA VAL A 340 11.73 10.48 -8.46
C VAL A 340 12.55 9.67 -9.45
N THR A 341 12.14 8.42 -9.68
CA THR A 341 12.72 7.58 -10.71
C THR A 341 11.99 7.85 -12.02
N ARG A 342 12.70 8.39 -13.01
CA ARG A 342 12.18 8.50 -14.39
C ARG A 342 12.49 7.21 -15.12
N THR A 343 11.47 6.40 -15.36
CA THR A 343 11.57 5.24 -16.24
C THR A 343 11.29 5.73 -17.66
N LEU A 344 12.27 5.57 -18.56
CA LEU A 344 12.17 5.96 -19.96
C LEU A 344 11.46 4.88 -20.78
#